data_AF-A0A0F9F603-F1
#
_entry.id   AF-A0A0F9F603-F1
#
_cell.length_a   1.000
_cell.length_b   1.000
_cell.length_c   1.000
_cell.angle_alpha   90.00
_cell.angle_beta   90.00
_cell.angle_gamma   90.00
#
_symmetry.space_group_name_H-M   'P 1'
#
loop_
_entity.id
_entity.type
_entity.pdbx_description
1 polymer ?
#
loop_
_entity_poly.entity_id
_entity_poly.type
_entity_poly.pdbx_seq_one_letter_code
_entity_poly.pdbx_strand_id
1 'polypeptide(L)'
;MNFIEKLQSASKEAVKIEKWTGTFREFLELYESGKYPHLGVLTHQRVYNMVLAAGKEPQKFFGNDRIRFNFFEDSLFGIERSVDEIMTYIASAAQKTETSRRMLLLFGPVSTGKSQIVALLKRGLEEYSKTDEGAVFALAGSKMHENPFLLVPNRLRDEFTEKYGLQIEGRISPHTAWRLEEKFKGDFMQFPVERIFLSESKRVGIGTWLPSDTKTVSTDSTRIFCEDGIVRLSDLYSQNVKENNKEDFTSLKEFKAAAFEEDEGIKGLFDHGFLPMYRVNAGGVWFDCTLNHRIMTLNEDGEFVWKELSAIDDKTPIIIKTGMRKFGKNIETSNLELKDREISISSQR
;
A
#
# COMPACT_ATOMS: atom_id res chain seq x y z
N MET A 1 10.50 -16.25 -35.53
CA MET A 1 9.81 -15.20 -34.74
C MET A 1 10.75 -14.04 -34.54
N ASN A 2 10.41 -12.89 -35.09
CA ASN A 2 11.09 -11.62 -34.88
C ASN A 2 10.93 -11.18 -33.40
N PHE A 3 11.90 -10.45 -32.84
CA PHE A 3 11.83 -9.95 -31.46
C PHE A 3 10.59 -9.06 -31.23
N ILE A 4 10.20 -8.27 -32.24
CA ILE A 4 8.98 -7.46 -32.19
C ILE A 4 7.71 -8.32 -32.06
N GLU A 5 7.65 -9.47 -32.74
CA GLU A 5 6.52 -10.40 -32.62
C GLU A 5 6.44 -11.03 -31.23
N LYS A 6 7.60 -11.32 -30.60
CA LYS A 6 7.66 -11.79 -29.20
C LYS A 6 7.19 -10.71 -28.21
N LEU A 7 7.52 -9.44 -28.44
CA LEU A 7 7.01 -8.34 -27.61
C LEU A 7 5.51 -8.15 -27.78
N GLN A 8 5.00 -8.27 -29.01
CA GLN A 8 3.57 -8.20 -29.29
C GLN A 8 2.81 -9.38 -28.67
N SER A 9 3.36 -10.60 -28.69
CA SER A 9 2.76 -11.76 -28.01
C SER A 9 2.77 -11.57 -26.50
N ALA A 10 3.89 -11.14 -25.91
CA ALA A 10 4.00 -10.88 -24.46
C ALA A 10 3.03 -9.76 -24.00
N SER A 11 2.87 -8.70 -24.79
CA SER A 11 1.89 -7.64 -24.51
C SER A 11 0.45 -8.17 -24.54
N LYS A 12 0.11 -9.02 -25.53
CA LYS A 12 -1.20 -9.66 -25.61
C LYS A 12 -1.43 -10.67 -24.47
N GLU A 13 -0.41 -11.41 -24.06
CA GLU A 13 -0.46 -12.33 -22.91
C GLU A 13 -0.65 -11.59 -21.59
N ALA A 14 0.04 -10.47 -21.38
CA ALA A 14 -0.15 -9.62 -20.20
C ALA A 14 -1.58 -9.03 -20.11
N VAL A 15 -2.24 -8.82 -21.26
CA VAL A 15 -3.64 -8.39 -21.34
C VAL A 15 -4.62 -9.57 -21.12
N LYS A 16 -4.20 -10.81 -21.41
CA LYS A 16 -5.02 -12.03 -21.28
C LYS A 16 -5.09 -12.62 -19.86
N ILE A 17 -4.26 -12.15 -18.91
CA ILE A 17 -4.41 -12.57 -17.52
C ILE A 17 -5.82 -12.15 -17.07
N GLU A 18 -6.65 -13.14 -16.74
CA GLU A 18 -8.10 -13.02 -16.61
C GLU A 18 -8.47 -12.00 -15.53
N LYS A 19 -8.72 -10.75 -15.94
CA LYS A 19 -9.28 -9.72 -15.07
C LYS A 19 -10.72 -10.10 -14.80
N TRP A 20 -10.96 -10.63 -13.60
CA TRP A 20 -12.30 -10.96 -13.15
C TRP A 20 -12.87 -9.78 -12.35
N THR A 21 -14.11 -9.41 -12.65
CA THR A 21 -14.91 -8.47 -11.85
C THR A 21 -16.32 -9.03 -11.74
N GLY A 22 -16.91 -8.94 -10.57
CA GLY A 22 -18.27 -9.41 -10.33
C GLY A 22 -18.80 -8.90 -9.00
N THR A 23 -20.00 -9.32 -8.66
CA THR A 23 -20.61 -9.08 -7.34
C THR A 23 -20.06 -10.05 -6.31
N PHE A 24 -20.24 -9.75 -5.02
CA PHE A 24 -19.90 -10.67 -3.94
C PHE A 24 -20.64 -12.01 -4.07
N ARG A 25 -21.87 -12.01 -4.60
CA ARG A 25 -22.59 -13.25 -4.96
C ARG A 25 -21.80 -14.11 -5.95
N GLU A 26 -21.42 -13.55 -7.08
CA GLU A 26 -20.66 -14.26 -8.12
C GLU A 26 -19.29 -14.70 -7.59
N PHE A 27 -18.67 -13.93 -6.70
CA PHE A 27 -17.45 -14.33 -6.01
C PHE A 27 -17.64 -15.55 -5.10
N LEU A 28 -18.78 -15.66 -4.40
CA LEU A 28 -19.09 -16.84 -3.57
C LEU A 28 -19.34 -18.08 -4.44
N GLU A 29 -20.05 -17.94 -5.55
CA GLU A 29 -20.24 -19.03 -6.52
C GLU A 29 -18.88 -19.49 -7.09
N LEU A 30 -18.01 -18.53 -7.39
CA LEU A 30 -16.64 -18.80 -7.84
C LEU A 30 -15.82 -19.51 -6.76
N TYR A 31 -15.97 -19.13 -5.48
CA TYR A 31 -15.33 -19.82 -4.36
C TYR A 31 -15.85 -21.26 -4.23
N GLU A 32 -17.17 -21.47 -4.30
CA GLU A 32 -17.79 -22.80 -4.23
C GLU A 32 -17.43 -23.70 -5.42
N SER A 33 -17.16 -23.13 -6.59
CA SER A 33 -16.72 -23.89 -7.77
C SER A 33 -15.37 -24.60 -7.57
N GLY A 34 -14.56 -24.16 -6.60
CA GLY A 34 -13.22 -24.69 -6.36
C GLY A 34 -12.18 -24.28 -7.43
N LYS A 35 -12.51 -23.39 -8.37
CA LYS A 35 -11.56 -22.90 -9.40
C LYS A 35 -10.27 -22.35 -8.79
N TYR A 36 -10.38 -21.68 -7.65
CA TYR A 36 -9.25 -21.04 -6.96
C TYR A 36 -9.08 -21.65 -5.55
N PRO A 37 -8.13 -22.59 -5.35
CA PRO A 37 -8.07 -23.44 -4.15
C PRO A 37 -7.60 -22.72 -2.88
N HIS A 38 -7.01 -21.53 -3.00
CA HIS A 38 -6.39 -20.81 -1.88
C HIS A 38 -7.00 -19.42 -1.65
N LEU A 39 -8.29 -19.26 -1.94
CA LEU A 39 -9.02 -18.06 -1.60
C LEU A 39 -9.18 -17.91 -0.09
N GLY A 40 -8.99 -16.69 0.40
CA GLY A 40 -9.16 -16.36 1.82
C GLY A 40 -8.02 -16.82 2.74
N VAL A 41 -7.02 -17.56 2.24
CA VAL A 41 -5.89 -17.99 3.06
C VAL A 41 -5.08 -16.80 3.59
N LEU A 42 -4.42 -17.02 4.74
CA LEU A 42 -3.56 -16.03 5.36
C LEU A 42 -2.36 -15.67 4.48
N THR A 43 -1.81 -14.48 4.71
CA THR A 43 -0.61 -14.01 4.01
C THR A 43 0.56 -14.97 4.14
N HIS A 44 0.83 -15.51 5.34
CA HIS A 44 1.91 -16.46 5.55
C HIS A 44 1.68 -17.78 4.81
N GLN A 45 0.43 -18.26 4.80
CA GLN A 45 0.07 -19.46 4.04
C GLN A 45 0.20 -19.23 2.53
N ARG A 46 -0.11 -18.02 2.03
CA ARG A 46 0.10 -17.65 0.63
C ARG A 46 1.59 -17.71 0.26
N VAL A 47 2.46 -17.14 1.09
CA VAL A 47 3.92 -17.22 0.88
C VAL A 47 4.40 -18.66 0.93
N TYR A 48 3.88 -19.46 1.87
CA TYR A 48 4.22 -20.87 1.98
C TYR A 48 3.82 -21.66 0.72
N ASN A 49 2.57 -21.53 0.28
CA ASN A 49 2.03 -22.21 -0.90
C ASN A 49 2.78 -21.79 -2.16
N MET A 50 3.12 -20.49 -2.30
CA MET A 50 3.96 -19.99 -3.40
C MET A 50 5.31 -20.73 -3.47
N VAL A 51 6.00 -20.88 -2.34
CA VAL A 51 7.30 -21.58 -2.32
C VAL A 51 7.11 -23.07 -2.64
N LEU A 52 6.05 -23.70 -2.12
CA LEU A 52 5.74 -25.10 -2.42
C LEU A 52 5.35 -25.34 -3.87
N ALA A 53 4.67 -24.39 -4.52
CA ALA A 53 4.26 -24.48 -5.91
C ALA A 53 5.45 -24.54 -6.87
N ALA A 54 6.61 -24.01 -6.47
CA ALA A 54 7.86 -24.15 -7.22
C ALA A 54 8.48 -25.56 -7.13
N GLY A 55 8.03 -26.39 -6.18
CA GLY A 55 8.56 -27.72 -5.91
C GLY A 55 9.47 -27.80 -4.69
N LYS A 56 9.55 -29.00 -4.11
CA LYS A 56 10.47 -29.32 -3.01
C LYS A 56 11.01 -30.74 -3.16
N GLU A 57 12.24 -30.96 -2.72
CA GLU A 57 12.93 -32.24 -2.82
C GLU A 57 13.61 -32.61 -1.50
N PRO A 58 13.60 -33.89 -1.08
CA PRO A 58 14.40 -34.31 0.06
C PRO A 58 15.89 -34.22 -0.29
N GLN A 59 16.67 -33.58 0.57
CA GLN A 59 18.12 -33.43 0.41
C GLN A 59 18.84 -33.86 1.68
N LYS A 60 19.95 -34.59 1.52
CA LYS A 60 20.89 -34.85 2.62
C LYS A 60 22.02 -33.83 2.59
N PHE A 61 22.26 -33.15 3.71
CA PHE A 61 23.37 -32.21 3.86
C PHE A 61 24.13 -32.51 5.16
N PHE A 62 25.42 -32.89 5.04
CA PHE A 62 26.25 -33.35 6.16
C PHE A 62 25.57 -34.41 7.07
N GLY A 63 24.80 -35.33 6.48
CA GLY A 63 24.14 -36.43 7.21
C GLY A 63 22.79 -36.08 7.83
N ASN A 64 22.33 -34.83 7.76
CA ASN A 64 20.99 -34.43 8.19
C ASN A 64 20.01 -34.42 7.00
N ASP A 65 18.80 -34.93 7.23
CA ASP A 65 17.68 -34.82 6.28
C ASP A 65 17.16 -33.39 6.30
N ARG A 66 17.07 -32.78 5.11
CA ARG A 66 16.58 -31.42 4.87
C ARG A 66 15.63 -31.41 3.68
N ILE A 67 14.85 -30.34 3.57
CA ILE A 67 13.98 -30.11 2.42
C ILE A 67 14.63 -29.03 1.58
N ARG A 68 14.99 -29.38 0.36
CA ARG A 68 15.35 -28.39 -0.66
C ARG A 68 14.06 -27.77 -1.21
N PHE A 69 14.03 -26.44 -1.28
CA PHE A 69 12.93 -25.70 -1.90
C PHE A 69 13.41 -25.11 -3.22
N ASN A 70 12.85 -25.59 -4.34
CA ASN A 70 13.30 -25.27 -5.69
C ASN A 70 13.18 -23.76 -5.99
N PHE A 71 12.24 -23.07 -5.33
CA PHE A 71 12.05 -21.62 -5.41
C PHE A 71 13.34 -20.80 -5.17
N PHE A 72 14.26 -21.30 -4.34
CA PHE A 72 15.47 -20.57 -3.94
C PHE A 72 16.73 -21.02 -4.69
N GLU A 73 16.67 -22.11 -5.45
CA GLU A 73 17.85 -22.85 -5.94
C GLU A 73 18.71 -22.05 -6.92
N ASP A 74 18.08 -21.33 -7.87
CA ASP A 74 18.81 -20.61 -8.92
C ASP A 74 19.51 -19.35 -8.44
N SER A 75 19.24 -18.91 -7.20
CA SER A 75 19.62 -17.59 -6.73
C SER A 75 20.38 -17.60 -5.41
N LEU A 76 20.18 -18.60 -4.55
CA LEU A 76 20.72 -18.62 -3.19
C LEU A 76 21.57 -19.87 -2.99
N PHE A 77 22.88 -19.67 -2.84
CA PHE A 77 23.84 -20.75 -2.62
C PHE A 77 24.50 -20.60 -1.25
N GLY A 78 24.63 -21.70 -0.49
CA GLY A 78 25.34 -21.72 0.80
C GLY A 78 24.57 -21.10 1.97
N ILE A 79 23.27 -20.85 1.83
CA ILE A 79 22.38 -20.33 2.88
C ILE A 79 21.18 -21.26 3.15
N GLU A 80 21.32 -22.55 2.84
CA GLU A 80 20.27 -23.57 2.94
C GLU A 80 19.71 -23.64 4.36
N ARG A 81 20.58 -23.54 5.38
CA ARG A 81 20.15 -23.49 6.78
C ARG A 81 19.22 -22.30 7.08
N SER A 82 19.55 -21.12 6.55
CA SER A 82 18.73 -19.92 6.74
C SER A 82 17.40 -20.04 6.01
N VAL A 83 17.39 -20.66 4.83
CA VAL A 83 16.15 -20.99 4.10
C VAL A 83 15.28 -21.95 4.91
N ASP A 84 15.84 -23.01 5.48
CA ASP A 84 15.11 -23.95 6.34
C ASP A 84 14.47 -23.25 7.55
N GLU A 85 15.22 -22.37 8.22
CA GLU A 85 14.74 -21.59 9.37
C GLU A 85 13.60 -20.63 8.97
N ILE A 86 13.74 -19.93 7.84
CA ILE A 86 12.68 -19.05 7.31
C ILE A 86 11.44 -19.84 6.93
N MET A 87 11.60 -20.99 6.26
CA MET A 87 10.48 -21.82 5.84
C MET A 87 9.78 -22.47 7.04
N THR A 88 10.52 -22.86 8.07
CA THR A 88 9.95 -23.34 9.35
C THR A 88 9.14 -22.24 10.03
N TYR A 89 9.66 -21.01 10.06
CA TYR A 89 8.95 -19.86 10.59
C TYR A 89 7.64 -19.60 9.81
N ILE A 90 7.71 -19.56 8.47
CA ILE A 90 6.54 -19.31 7.62
C ILE A 90 5.50 -20.44 7.77
N ALA A 91 5.92 -21.70 7.83
CA ALA A 91 5.04 -22.85 8.03
C ALA A 91 4.33 -22.81 9.40
N SER A 92 5.03 -22.42 10.46
CA SER A 92 4.42 -22.18 11.78
C SER A 92 3.41 -21.04 11.71
N ALA A 93 3.80 -19.92 11.09
CA ALA A 93 2.96 -18.74 10.98
C ALA A 93 1.71 -18.97 10.10
N ALA A 94 1.79 -19.85 9.10
CA ALA A 94 0.67 -20.27 8.27
C ALA A 94 -0.42 -21.03 9.06
N GLN A 95 -0.05 -21.68 10.17
CA GLN A 95 -0.95 -22.42 11.05
C GLN A 95 -1.61 -21.55 12.14
N LYS A 96 -1.56 -20.20 12.00
CA LYS A 96 -2.13 -19.26 13.00
C LYS A 96 -1.54 -19.39 14.40
N THR A 97 -0.31 -19.90 14.53
CA THR A 97 0.38 -19.94 15.83
C THR A 97 0.75 -18.53 16.29
N GLU A 98 1.22 -18.37 17.52
CA GLU A 98 1.72 -17.08 18.03
C GLU A 98 2.81 -16.46 17.12
N THR A 99 3.52 -17.30 16.36
CA THR A 99 4.51 -16.87 15.37
C THR A 99 3.93 -15.91 14.33
N SER A 100 2.66 -16.04 13.95
CA SER A 100 2.00 -15.18 12.96
C SER A 100 1.81 -13.73 13.42
N ARG A 101 1.99 -13.46 14.71
CA ARG A 101 1.87 -12.12 15.32
C ARG A 101 3.24 -11.48 15.61
N ARG A 102 4.33 -12.14 15.23
CA ARG A 102 5.71 -11.69 15.49
C ARG A 102 6.35 -11.17 14.20
N MET A 103 7.36 -10.32 14.34
CA MET A 103 8.15 -9.84 13.20
C MET A 103 9.30 -10.80 12.89
N LEU A 104 9.47 -11.18 11.62
CA LEU A 104 10.64 -11.91 11.15
C LEU A 104 11.78 -10.93 10.85
N LEU A 105 12.85 -10.98 11.66
CA LEU A 105 14.04 -10.16 11.45
C LEU A 105 15.14 -10.98 10.78
N LEU A 106 15.54 -10.58 9.57
CA LEU A 106 16.70 -11.12 8.88
C LEU A 106 17.96 -10.34 9.29
N PHE A 107 18.74 -10.88 10.22
CA PHE A 107 19.96 -10.26 10.73
C PHE A 107 21.22 -11.05 10.34
N GLY A 108 22.32 -10.36 10.04
CA GLY A 108 23.62 -11.00 9.78
C GLY A 108 24.62 -10.10 9.06
N PRO A 109 25.84 -10.59 8.75
CA PRO A 109 26.90 -9.84 8.07
C PRO A 109 26.47 -9.23 6.73
N VAL A 110 27.12 -8.16 6.28
CA VAL A 110 26.92 -7.64 4.92
C VAL A 110 27.23 -8.74 3.89
N SER A 111 26.52 -8.74 2.75
CA SER A 111 26.67 -9.73 1.66
C SER A 111 26.10 -11.16 1.88
N THR A 112 25.33 -11.44 2.93
CA THR A 112 24.75 -12.79 3.17
C THR A 112 23.39 -13.04 2.50
N GLY A 113 23.09 -12.41 1.35
CA GLY A 113 21.88 -12.69 0.58
C GLY A 113 20.53 -12.26 1.20
N LYS A 114 20.50 -11.58 2.36
CA LYS A 114 19.25 -11.16 3.04
C LYS A 114 18.28 -10.39 2.13
N SER A 115 18.77 -9.34 1.49
CA SER A 115 17.95 -8.53 0.57
C SER A 115 17.54 -9.32 -0.68
N GLN A 116 18.36 -10.31 -1.08
CA GLN A 116 18.06 -11.17 -2.22
C GLN A 116 16.93 -12.14 -1.88
N ILE A 117 16.90 -12.76 -0.70
CA ILE A 117 15.77 -13.57 -0.22
C ILE A 117 14.47 -12.76 -0.28
N VAL A 118 14.48 -11.56 0.28
CA VAL A 118 13.29 -10.68 0.30
C VAL A 118 12.86 -10.30 -1.12
N ALA A 119 13.82 -9.98 -2.00
CA ALA A 119 13.52 -9.66 -3.40
C ALA A 119 12.92 -10.85 -4.15
N LEU A 120 13.43 -12.07 -3.94
CA LEU A 120 12.89 -13.29 -4.51
C LEU A 120 11.46 -13.54 -4.03
N LEU A 121 11.21 -13.46 -2.72
CA LEU A 121 9.86 -13.65 -2.17
C LEU A 121 8.86 -12.65 -2.75
N LYS A 122 9.26 -11.37 -2.88
CA LYS A 122 8.40 -10.33 -3.48
C LYS A 122 8.08 -10.65 -4.94
N ARG A 123 9.08 -10.94 -5.76
CA ARG A 123 8.89 -11.31 -7.18
C ARG A 123 8.07 -12.59 -7.33
N GLY A 124 8.33 -13.58 -6.48
CA GLY A 124 7.56 -14.81 -6.42
C GLY A 124 6.09 -14.54 -6.14
N LEU A 125 5.77 -13.63 -5.22
CA LEU A 125 4.38 -13.27 -4.91
C LEU A 125 3.70 -12.56 -6.09
N GLU A 126 4.42 -11.70 -6.82
CA GLU A 126 3.90 -11.07 -8.04
C GLU A 126 3.54 -12.14 -9.09
N GLU A 127 4.46 -13.05 -9.40
CA GLU A 127 4.22 -14.10 -10.40
C GLU A 127 3.17 -15.11 -9.95
N TYR A 128 3.22 -15.55 -8.70
CA TYR A 128 2.24 -16.48 -8.13
C TYR A 128 0.84 -15.88 -8.14
N SER A 129 0.68 -14.57 -7.89
CA SER A 129 -0.64 -13.93 -7.95
C SER A 129 -1.32 -13.99 -9.32
N LYS A 130 -0.55 -14.24 -10.39
CA LYS A 130 -1.05 -14.40 -11.76
C LYS A 130 -1.55 -15.82 -12.05
N THR A 131 -1.24 -16.80 -11.20
CA THR A 131 -1.74 -18.17 -11.32
C THR A 131 -3.11 -18.31 -10.66
N ASP A 132 -3.81 -19.40 -10.94
CA ASP A 132 -5.09 -19.71 -10.28
C ASP A 132 -4.86 -20.11 -8.81
N GLU A 133 -3.79 -20.84 -8.50
CA GLU A 133 -3.42 -21.18 -7.12
C GLU A 133 -3.10 -19.95 -6.26
N GLY A 134 -2.45 -18.94 -6.85
CA GLY A 134 -2.09 -17.72 -6.15
C GLY A 134 -3.09 -16.58 -6.28
N ALA A 135 -4.26 -16.82 -6.89
CA ALA A 135 -5.24 -15.78 -7.15
C ALA A 135 -5.63 -14.99 -5.88
N VAL A 136 -5.78 -13.67 -6.06
CA VAL A 136 -6.15 -12.73 -5.01
C VAL A 136 -7.34 -11.90 -5.49
N PHE A 137 -8.33 -11.75 -4.62
CA PHE A 137 -9.51 -10.93 -4.88
C PHE A 137 -9.64 -9.88 -3.79
N ALA A 138 -10.18 -8.73 -4.15
CA ALA A 138 -10.38 -7.61 -3.26
C ALA A 138 -11.73 -6.93 -3.51
N LEU A 139 -12.23 -6.24 -2.49
CA LEU A 139 -13.38 -5.35 -2.63
C LEU A 139 -13.04 -4.21 -3.60
N ALA A 140 -13.81 -4.10 -4.68
CA ALA A 140 -13.48 -3.21 -5.78
C ALA A 140 -13.52 -1.75 -5.34
N GLY A 141 -12.44 -1.01 -5.60
CA GLY A 141 -12.27 0.38 -5.15
C GLY A 141 -11.96 0.54 -3.66
N SER A 142 -11.59 -0.53 -2.95
CA SER A 142 -10.96 -0.42 -1.64
C SER A 142 -9.47 -0.11 -1.80
N LYS A 143 -9.00 0.97 -1.17
CA LYS A 143 -7.57 1.34 -1.13
C LYS A 143 -6.70 0.32 -0.40
N MET A 144 -7.31 -0.41 0.53
CA MET A 144 -6.63 -1.41 1.35
C MET A 144 -6.66 -2.81 0.71
N HIS A 145 -7.26 -2.94 -0.48
CA HIS A 145 -7.42 -4.23 -1.16
C HIS A 145 -8.04 -5.29 -0.24
N GLU A 146 -9.12 -4.90 0.42
CA GLU A 146 -9.75 -5.69 1.49
C GLU A 146 -10.26 -7.04 1.00
N ASN A 147 -10.06 -8.06 1.83
CA ASN A 147 -10.55 -9.41 1.55
C ASN A 147 -12.09 -9.40 1.41
N PRO A 148 -12.67 -9.92 0.30
CA PRO A 148 -14.11 -9.91 0.07
C PRO A 148 -14.92 -10.60 1.16
N PHE A 149 -14.38 -11.64 1.81
CA PHE A 149 -15.05 -12.35 2.89
C PHE A 149 -15.38 -11.45 4.10
N LEU A 150 -14.74 -10.27 4.22
CA LEU A 150 -15.07 -9.30 5.27
C LEU A 150 -16.50 -8.76 5.19
N LEU A 151 -17.16 -8.88 4.03
CA LEU A 151 -18.58 -8.53 3.84
C LEU A 151 -19.53 -9.48 4.58
N VAL A 152 -19.09 -10.69 4.94
CA VAL A 152 -19.92 -11.66 5.67
C VAL A 152 -20.29 -11.08 7.04
N PRO A 153 -21.59 -10.91 7.34
CA PRO A 153 -22.04 -10.36 8.62
C PRO A 153 -21.56 -11.21 9.80
N ASN A 154 -21.18 -10.56 10.91
CA ASN A 154 -20.65 -11.25 12.10
C ASN A 154 -21.54 -12.42 12.57
N ARG A 155 -22.86 -12.25 12.53
CA ARG A 155 -23.84 -13.26 12.94
C ARG A 155 -23.81 -14.56 12.12
N LEU A 156 -23.22 -14.55 10.92
CA LEU A 156 -23.13 -15.70 10.01
C LEU A 156 -21.72 -16.28 9.93
N ARG A 157 -20.73 -15.68 10.61
CA ARG A 157 -19.32 -16.09 10.44
C ARG A 157 -19.02 -17.46 11.04
N ASP A 158 -19.70 -17.85 12.11
CA ASP A 158 -19.54 -19.17 12.71
C ASP A 158 -20.08 -20.25 11.75
N GLU A 159 -21.30 -20.08 11.25
CA GLU A 159 -21.89 -20.95 10.21
C GLU A 159 -21.03 -20.99 8.93
N PHE A 160 -20.50 -19.84 8.52
CA PHE A 160 -19.60 -19.76 7.36
C PHE A 160 -18.30 -20.55 7.59
N THR A 161 -17.73 -20.45 8.79
CA THR A 161 -16.51 -21.19 9.17
C THR A 161 -16.79 -22.69 9.19
N GLU A 162 -17.92 -23.12 9.74
CA GLU A 162 -18.32 -24.54 9.75
C GLU A 162 -18.52 -25.09 8.34
N LYS A 163 -19.18 -24.33 7.45
CA LYS A 163 -19.47 -24.76 6.09
C LYS A 163 -18.22 -24.79 5.19
N TYR A 164 -17.34 -23.80 5.31
CA TYR A 164 -16.24 -23.58 4.35
C TYR A 164 -14.85 -23.76 4.93
N GLY A 165 -14.71 -23.97 6.25
CA GLY A 165 -13.42 -24.08 6.92
C GLY A 165 -12.60 -22.77 6.94
N LEU A 166 -13.21 -21.64 6.55
CA LEU A 166 -12.54 -20.35 6.45
C LEU A 166 -12.95 -19.42 7.60
N GLN A 167 -12.01 -19.19 8.51
CA GLN A 167 -12.19 -18.21 9.59
C GLN A 167 -11.98 -16.78 9.10
N ILE A 168 -13.00 -15.94 9.28
CA ILE A 168 -12.99 -14.53 8.86
C ILE A 168 -12.61 -13.63 10.04
N GLU A 169 -11.41 -13.05 9.98
CA GLU A 169 -10.87 -12.13 10.98
C GLU A 169 -10.95 -10.67 10.49
N GLY A 170 -11.29 -9.75 11.39
CA GLY A 170 -11.35 -8.31 11.08
C GLY A 170 -12.72 -7.83 10.58
N ARG A 171 -12.75 -6.59 10.11
CA ARG A 171 -13.95 -5.89 9.64
C ARG A 171 -13.60 -5.06 8.40
N ILE A 172 -14.62 -4.74 7.61
CA ILE A 172 -14.46 -3.79 6.51
C ILE A 172 -14.05 -2.41 7.05
N SER A 173 -13.30 -1.66 6.24
CA SER A 173 -12.82 -0.32 6.52
C SER A 173 -13.98 0.68 6.57
N PRO A 174 -13.84 1.81 7.28
CA PRO A 174 -14.89 2.83 7.34
C PRO A 174 -15.36 3.31 5.96
N HIS A 175 -14.44 3.44 5.00
CA HIS A 175 -14.78 3.83 3.62
C HIS A 175 -15.62 2.76 2.91
N THR A 176 -15.28 1.49 3.05
CA THR A 176 -16.04 0.37 2.46
C THR A 176 -17.39 0.21 3.13
N ALA A 177 -17.47 0.36 4.46
CA ALA A 177 -18.73 0.36 5.21
C ALA A 177 -19.66 1.48 4.73
N TRP A 178 -19.15 2.70 4.62
CA TRP A 178 -19.93 3.82 4.09
C TRP A 178 -20.42 3.56 2.66
N ARG A 179 -19.58 2.98 1.78
CA ARG A 179 -20.02 2.62 0.42
C ARG A 179 -21.13 1.57 0.43
N LEU A 180 -21.01 0.55 1.29
CA LEU A 180 -22.02 -0.50 1.45
C LEU A 180 -23.37 0.10 1.87
N GLU A 181 -23.37 1.00 2.84
CA GLU A 181 -24.59 1.68 3.32
C GLU A 181 -25.18 2.62 2.27
N GLU A 182 -24.37 3.53 1.71
CA GLU A 182 -24.89 4.60 0.87
C GLU A 182 -25.21 4.15 -0.57
N LYS A 183 -24.29 3.40 -1.19
CA LYS A 183 -24.40 3.02 -2.61
C LYS A 183 -25.14 1.71 -2.82
N PHE A 184 -25.01 0.77 -1.88
CA PHE A 184 -25.61 -0.57 -1.99
C PHE A 184 -26.78 -0.77 -1.01
N LYS A 185 -27.15 0.26 -0.22
CA LYS A 185 -28.28 0.21 0.73
C LYS A 185 -28.22 -0.98 1.69
N GLY A 186 -27.00 -1.37 2.08
CA GLY A 186 -26.74 -2.51 2.96
C GLY A 186 -26.74 -3.88 2.26
N ASP A 187 -27.01 -3.95 0.95
CA ASP A 187 -26.94 -5.20 0.20
C ASP A 187 -25.49 -5.57 -0.12
N PHE A 188 -24.87 -6.33 0.79
CA PHE A 188 -23.50 -6.79 0.64
C PHE A 188 -23.33 -7.85 -0.46
N MET A 189 -24.41 -8.49 -0.93
CA MET A 189 -24.33 -9.48 -2.01
C MET A 189 -24.07 -8.84 -3.37
N GLN A 190 -24.45 -7.58 -3.53
CA GLN A 190 -24.23 -6.79 -4.75
C GLN A 190 -22.91 -6.01 -4.73
N PHE A 191 -22.15 -6.05 -3.64
CA PHE A 191 -20.93 -5.28 -3.51
C PHE A 191 -19.88 -5.80 -4.52
N PRO A 192 -19.22 -4.93 -5.31
CA PRO A 192 -18.32 -5.34 -6.36
C PRO A 192 -16.99 -5.86 -5.82
N VAL A 193 -16.50 -6.93 -6.43
CA VAL A 193 -15.25 -7.63 -6.15
C VAL A 193 -14.43 -7.69 -7.43
N GLU A 194 -13.11 -7.55 -7.32
CA GLU A 194 -12.18 -7.62 -8.46
C GLU A 194 -10.99 -8.54 -8.15
N ARG A 195 -10.48 -9.24 -9.17
CA ARG A 195 -9.20 -9.93 -9.10
C ARG A 195 -8.09 -8.90 -9.15
N ILE A 196 -7.18 -8.97 -8.18
CA ILE A 196 -5.99 -8.11 -8.13
C ILE A 196 -4.73 -8.94 -8.31
N PHE A 197 -3.69 -8.28 -8.83
CA PHE A 197 -2.37 -8.86 -8.98
C PHE A 197 -1.42 -8.14 -8.04
N LEU A 198 -0.65 -8.91 -7.28
CA LEU A 198 0.30 -8.35 -6.35
C LEU A 198 1.41 -7.64 -7.12
N SER A 199 1.83 -6.48 -6.61
CA SER A 199 2.87 -5.68 -7.24
C SER A 199 3.58 -4.82 -6.21
N GLU A 200 4.88 -5.02 -6.06
CA GLU A 200 5.77 -4.17 -5.27
C GLU A 200 5.83 -2.76 -5.85
N SER A 201 5.98 -2.64 -7.18
CA SER A 201 6.13 -1.34 -7.85
C SER A 201 4.87 -0.48 -7.78
N LYS A 202 3.69 -1.11 -7.89
CA LYS A 202 2.38 -0.43 -7.78
C LYS A 202 1.84 -0.39 -6.35
N ARG A 203 2.58 -0.92 -5.36
CA ARG A 203 2.16 -1.03 -3.95
C ARG A 203 0.83 -1.78 -3.75
N VAL A 204 0.57 -2.78 -4.59
CA VAL A 204 -0.62 -3.63 -4.49
C VAL A 204 -0.25 -4.88 -3.70
N GLY A 205 -0.68 -4.93 -2.44
CA GLY A 205 -0.48 -6.05 -1.51
C GLY A 205 0.99 -6.33 -1.09
N ILE A 206 1.97 -5.64 -1.66
CA ILE A 206 3.38 -5.66 -1.23
C ILE A 206 3.81 -4.24 -0.87
N GLY A 207 3.93 -3.99 0.43
CA GLY A 207 4.51 -2.76 0.97
C GLY A 207 6.02 -2.89 1.17
N THR A 208 6.77 -1.85 0.84
CA THR A 208 8.16 -1.71 1.33
C THR A 208 8.27 -0.39 2.05
N TRP A 209 8.45 -0.50 3.35
CA TRP A 209 8.83 0.63 4.17
C TRP A 209 10.34 0.63 4.30
N LEU A 210 10.97 1.68 3.79
CA LEU A 210 12.34 1.96 4.18
C LEU A 210 12.24 2.67 5.53
N PRO A 211 12.87 2.15 6.60
CA PRO A 211 13.08 2.93 7.81
C PRO A 211 14.05 4.06 7.45
N SER A 212 13.53 5.09 6.80
CA SER A 212 14.19 6.38 6.70
C SER A 212 13.94 7.06 8.04
N ASP A 213 15.01 7.34 8.78
CA ASP A 213 15.01 8.53 9.61
C ASP A 213 14.57 9.68 8.69
N THR A 214 13.54 10.44 9.06
CA THR A 214 13.02 11.56 8.25
C THR A 214 14.09 12.59 7.91
N LYS A 215 15.28 12.48 8.52
CA LYS A 215 16.47 13.29 8.27
C LYS A 215 17.48 12.71 7.26
N THR A 216 17.39 11.44 6.83
CA THR A 216 18.38 10.84 5.90
C THR A 216 17.80 10.53 4.53
N VAL A 217 18.13 11.38 3.55
CA VAL A 217 17.98 11.09 2.12
C VAL A 217 19.12 10.15 1.71
N SER A 218 18.82 8.86 1.52
CA SER A 218 19.77 7.90 0.94
C SER A 218 19.85 8.14 -0.57
N THR A 219 20.97 8.72 -1.02
CA THR A 219 21.29 9.01 -2.42
C THR A 219 21.21 7.80 -3.35
N ASP A 220 21.39 6.58 -2.82
CA ASP A 220 21.34 5.32 -3.59
C ASP A 220 19.93 4.79 -3.84
N SER A 221 18.95 5.20 -3.03
CA SER A 221 17.55 4.76 -3.12
C SER A 221 16.62 5.82 -3.70
N THR A 222 17.04 7.09 -3.69
CA THR A 222 16.29 8.20 -4.27
C THR A 222 16.39 8.15 -5.79
N ARG A 223 15.24 7.94 -6.43
CA ARG A 223 15.08 8.04 -7.88
C ARG A 223 14.43 9.36 -8.20
N ILE A 224 15.04 10.13 -9.10
CA ILE A 224 14.56 11.43 -9.55
C ILE A 224 14.01 11.24 -10.95
N PHE A 225 12.79 11.72 -11.17
CA PHE A 225 12.20 11.75 -12.49
C PHE A 225 12.68 13.02 -13.20
N CYS A 226 13.48 12.83 -14.26
CA CYS A 226 13.96 13.89 -15.13
C CYS A 226 13.22 13.81 -16.48
N GLU A 227 13.37 14.85 -17.30
CA GLU A 227 12.72 14.95 -18.62
C GLU A 227 13.07 13.78 -19.54
N ASP A 228 14.30 13.24 -19.41
CA ASP A 228 14.80 12.08 -20.16
C ASP A 228 14.54 10.71 -19.47
N GLY A 229 13.85 10.69 -18.32
CA GLY A 229 13.49 9.47 -17.60
C GLY A 229 13.94 9.43 -16.14
N ILE A 230 13.85 8.25 -15.54
CA ILE A 230 14.15 8.05 -14.11
C ILE A 230 15.65 7.80 -13.92
N VAL A 231 16.32 8.72 -13.22
CA VAL A 231 17.75 8.65 -12.90
C VAL A 231 17.94 8.44 -11.39
N ARG A 232 19.00 7.73 -10.98
CA ARG A 232 19.34 7.66 -9.56
C ARG A 232 20.02 8.96 -9.16
N LEU A 233 19.71 9.43 -7.96
CA LEU A 233 20.32 10.65 -7.43
C LEU A 233 21.86 10.52 -7.34
N SER A 234 22.41 9.34 -7.06
CA SER A 234 23.86 9.08 -7.09
C SER A 234 24.51 9.24 -8.48
N ASP A 235 23.78 8.98 -9.57
CA ASP A 235 24.28 9.15 -10.93
C ASP A 235 24.41 10.66 -11.29
N LEU A 236 23.52 11.50 -10.76
CA LEU A 236 23.57 12.96 -10.90
C LEU A 236 24.75 13.60 -10.15
N TYR A 237 25.14 13.03 -8.99
CA TYR A 237 26.35 13.46 -8.27
C TYR A 237 27.63 13.15 -9.03
N SER A 238 27.66 12.06 -9.79
CA SER A 238 28.84 11.61 -10.53
C SER A 238 29.07 12.42 -11.81
N GLN A 239 28.00 12.96 -12.41
CA GLN A 239 28.06 13.76 -13.64
C GLN A 239 28.44 15.24 -13.41
N ASN A 240 28.21 15.79 -12.21
CA ASN A 240 28.48 17.18 -11.89
C ASN A 240 29.90 17.48 -11.36
N VAL A 241 30.80 16.49 -11.32
CA VAL A 241 32.20 16.66 -10.83
C VAL A 241 33.22 16.65 -11.97
N LYS A 242 32.80 16.96 -13.20
CA LYS A 242 33.74 17.29 -14.28
C LYS A 242 33.64 18.77 -14.64
N GLU A 243 34.71 19.46 -14.24
CA GLU A 243 35.27 20.68 -14.82
C GLU A 243 34.71 22.05 -14.38
N ASN A 244 35.61 22.75 -13.67
CA ASN A 244 35.92 24.19 -13.81
C ASN A 244 34.93 25.23 -13.24
N ASN A 245 34.99 25.42 -11.91
CA ASN A 245 35.44 26.68 -11.29
C ASN A 245 35.37 26.56 -9.77
N LYS A 246 36.53 26.61 -9.12
CA LYS A 246 36.72 26.27 -7.70
C LYS A 246 36.62 27.46 -6.73
N GLU A 247 36.15 28.64 -7.16
CA GLU A 247 36.24 29.85 -6.34
C GLU A 247 34.91 30.52 -5.95
N ASP A 248 33.79 30.16 -6.56
CA ASP A 248 32.48 30.63 -6.08
C ASP A 248 31.65 29.42 -5.69
N PHE A 249 31.67 29.05 -4.40
CA PHE A 249 30.51 28.64 -3.61
C PHE A 249 30.98 28.20 -2.22
N THR A 250 30.60 29.00 -1.23
CA THR A 250 30.79 28.75 0.20
C THR A 250 29.94 27.55 0.63
N SER A 251 30.60 26.62 1.31
CA SER A 251 30.05 25.41 1.93
C SER A 251 28.77 25.66 2.75
N LEU A 252 27.75 24.81 2.58
CA LEU A 252 26.73 24.55 3.59
C LEU A 252 27.42 24.07 4.86
N LYS A 253 27.62 24.98 5.82
CA LYS A 253 28.08 24.64 7.16
C LYS A 253 27.04 23.74 7.82
N GLU A 254 27.54 22.67 8.43
CA GLU A 254 26.90 21.88 9.46
C GLU A 254 26.00 22.73 10.37
N PHE A 255 24.72 22.38 10.51
CA PHE A 255 23.97 22.74 11.71
C PHE A 255 23.85 21.50 12.58
N LYS A 256 24.66 21.45 13.64
CA LYS A 256 24.49 20.53 14.76
C LYS A 256 23.23 20.94 15.53
N ALA A 257 22.39 19.93 15.77
CA ALA A 257 21.21 20.00 16.62
C ALA A 257 21.62 20.24 18.09
N ALA A 258 21.30 21.41 18.64
CA ALA A 258 21.22 21.68 20.08
C ALA A 258 20.68 23.09 20.33
N ALA A 259 19.39 23.33 20.06
CA ALA A 259 18.57 24.41 20.65
C ALA A 259 17.31 24.60 19.82
N PHE A 260 16.32 23.72 19.97
CA PHE A 260 14.93 24.10 19.70
C PHE A 260 14.05 23.44 20.74
N GLU A 261 13.39 24.31 21.52
CA GLU A 261 12.28 23.97 22.39
C GLU A 261 11.10 23.44 21.55
N GLU A 262 10.32 22.58 22.20
CA GLU A 262 9.02 21.99 21.83
C GLU A 262 8.29 22.65 20.63
N ASP A 263 8.27 21.99 19.45
CA ASP A 263 7.12 21.89 18.51
C ASP A 263 7.49 21.42 17.06
N GLU A 264 8.41 20.47 16.88
CA GLU A 264 8.66 19.91 15.53
C GLU A 264 7.79 18.68 15.23
N GLY A 265 6.56 18.97 14.80
CA GLY A 265 5.62 18.00 14.24
C GLY A 265 6.03 17.49 12.84
N ILE A 266 5.88 16.19 12.65
CA ILE A 266 6.07 15.44 11.40
C ILE A 266 5.35 16.12 10.21
N LYS A 267 6.08 16.45 9.13
CA LYS A 267 5.51 16.97 7.87
C LYS A 267 5.06 15.83 6.93
N GLY A 268 3.94 15.19 7.27
CA GLY A 268 2.96 14.57 6.34
C GLY A 268 3.33 13.37 5.44
N LEU A 269 2.33 12.51 5.17
CA LEU A 269 2.32 11.38 4.22
C LEU A 269 1.54 11.77 2.94
N PHE A 270 2.00 11.29 1.78
CA PHE A 270 1.46 11.61 0.45
C PHE A 270 0.39 10.61 0.00
N ASP A 271 -0.71 11.09 -0.59
CA ASP A 271 -1.67 10.29 -1.37
C ASP A 271 -1.78 10.85 -2.80
N HIS A 272 -1.91 9.96 -3.79
CA HIS A 272 -2.19 10.25 -5.20
C HIS A 272 -1.13 10.91 -6.12
N GLY A 273 0.15 10.89 -5.77
CA GLY A 273 1.23 11.37 -6.67
C GLY A 273 1.51 12.87 -6.53
N PHE A 274 2.40 13.40 -7.37
CA PHE A 274 3.01 14.74 -7.29
C PHE A 274 2.01 15.90 -7.53
N LEU A 275 1.00 16.03 -6.68
CA LEU A 275 0.18 17.23 -6.63
C LEU A 275 0.66 18.11 -5.48
N PRO A 276 0.88 19.43 -5.70
CA PRO A 276 1.19 20.33 -4.62
C PRO A 276 0.08 20.26 -3.56
N MET A 277 0.48 20.03 -2.31
CA MET A 277 -0.40 20.06 -1.16
C MET A 277 -0.51 21.50 -0.66
N TYR A 278 -1.75 21.95 -0.46
CA TYR A 278 -2.07 23.27 0.05
C TYR A 278 -2.57 23.12 1.48
N ARG A 279 -2.08 24.00 2.35
CA ARG A 279 -2.59 24.14 3.70
C ARG A 279 -3.63 25.25 3.72
N VAL A 280 -4.88 24.90 3.99
CA VAL A 280 -6.01 25.83 4.01
C VAL A 280 -6.40 26.11 5.46
N ASN A 281 -6.59 27.40 5.80
CA ASN A 281 -7.21 27.83 7.05
C ASN A 281 -8.66 28.21 6.79
N ALA A 282 -9.58 27.58 7.50
CA ALA A 282 -10.96 28.05 7.56
C ALA A 282 -11.40 28.20 9.01
N GLY A 283 -11.62 29.45 9.42
CA GLY A 283 -12.13 29.75 10.76
C GLY A 283 -11.21 29.29 11.90
N GLY A 284 -9.88 29.22 11.67
CA GLY A 284 -8.91 28.74 12.64
C GLY A 284 -8.68 27.23 12.66
N VAL A 285 -9.35 26.48 11.77
CA VAL A 285 -9.08 25.05 11.53
C VAL A 285 -8.20 24.93 10.29
N TRP A 286 -7.07 24.24 10.44
CA TRP A 286 -6.13 23.98 9.37
C TRP A 286 -6.33 22.57 8.82
N PHE A 287 -6.33 22.43 7.49
CA PHE A 287 -6.33 21.13 6.83
C PHE A 287 -5.48 21.17 5.56
N ASP A 288 -4.87 20.04 5.23
CA ASP A 288 -3.99 19.89 4.07
C ASP A 288 -4.76 19.16 2.95
N CYS A 289 -4.77 19.71 1.74
CA CYS A 289 -5.51 19.17 0.60
C CYS A 289 -4.91 19.60 -0.75
N THR A 290 -5.30 18.95 -1.85
CA THR A 290 -4.91 19.36 -3.23
C THR A 290 -5.97 20.27 -3.85
N LEU A 291 -5.62 21.04 -4.88
CA LEU A 291 -6.60 21.90 -5.61
C LEU A 291 -7.83 21.15 -6.14
N ASN A 292 -7.70 19.86 -6.46
CA ASN A 292 -8.80 19.04 -6.97
C ASN A 292 -9.73 18.47 -5.87
N HIS A 293 -9.44 18.69 -4.58
CA HIS A 293 -10.32 18.22 -3.52
C HIS A 293 -11.63 18.99 -3.57
N ARG A 294 -12.77 18.27 -3.54
CA ARG A 294 -14.10 18.87 -3.50
C ARG A 294 -14.50 19.15 -2.05
N ILE A 295 -14.81 20.40 -1.76
CA ILE A 295 -15.20 20.91 -0.45
C ILE A 295 -16.67 21.34 -0.53
N MET A 296 -17.42 21.09 0.55
CA MET A 296 -18.81 21.53 0.65
C MET A 296 -18.84 23.03 0.98
N THR A 297 -19.47 23.81 0.11
CA THR A 297 -19.58 25.28 0.21
C THR A 297 -21.04 25.72 0.25
N LEU A 298 -21.30 26.90 0.79
CA LEU A 298 -22.60 27.56 0.69
C LEU A 298 -22.59 28.53 -0.51
N ASN A 299 -23.54 28.41 -1.44
CA ASN A 299 -23.68 29.36 -2.54
C ASN A 299 -24.45 30.63 -2.10
N GLU A 300 -24.55 31.61 -2.99
CA GLU A 300 -25.29 32.87 -2.73
C GLU A 300 -26.78 32.65 -2.48
N ASP A 301 -27.34 31.55 -3.01
CA ASP A 301 -28.75 31.14 -2.81
C ASP A 301 -28.99 30.42 -1.47
N GLY A 302 -27.95 30.21 -0.65
CA GLY A 302 -28.05 29.53 0.64
C GLY A 302 -28.13 28.00 0.54
N GLU A 303 -27.79 27.42 -0.61
CA GLU A 303 -27.74 25.98 -0.84
C GLU A 303 -26.32 25.41 -0.68
N PHE A 304 -26.26 24.15 -0.22
CA PHE A 304 -25.00 23.42 -0.06
C PHE A 304 -24.57 22.76 -1.37
N VAL A 305 -23.39 23.13 -1.86
CA VAL A 305 -22.85 22.68 -3.14
C VAL A 305 -21.39 22.23 -3.01
N TRP A 306 -21.01 21.19 -3.77
CA TRP A 306 -19.64 20.67 -3.82
C TRP A 306 -18.80 21.38 -4.88
N LYS A 307 -17.80 22.16 -4.46
CA LYS A 307 -16.83 22.84 -5.34
C LYS A 307 -15.42 22.31 -5.14
N GLU A 308 -14.64 22.21 -6.21
CA GLU A 308 -13.20 21.96 -6.11
C GLU A 308 -12.51 23.15 -5.44
N LEU A 309 -11.44 22.91 -4.67
CA LEU A 309 -10.67 23.98 -4.04
C LEU A 309 -10.14 25.00 -5.05
N SER A 310 -9.79 24.56 -6.26
CA SER A 310 -9.43 25.43 -7.40
C SER A 310 -10.51 26.46 -7.77
N ALA A 311 -11.77 26.21 -7.42
CA ALA A 311 -12.94 27.01 -7.76
C ALA A 311 -13.56 27.73 -6.55
N ILE A 312 -12.84 27.77 -5.41
CA ILE A 312 -13.23 28.41 -4.16
C ILE A 312 -12.35 29.65 -3.96
N ASP A 313 -12.97 30.77 -3.62
CA ASP A 313 -12.26 32.02 -3.29
C ASP A 313 -12.17 32.25 -1.77
N ASP A 314 -11.41 33.27 -1.37
CA ASP A 314 -11.17 33.62 0.03
C ASP A 314 -12.45 34.06 0.79
N LYS A 315 -13.57 34.22 0.10
CA LYS A 315 -14.85 34.67 0.67
C LYS A 315 -15.90 33.55 0.71
N THR A 316 -15.64 32.44 0.04
CA THR A 316 -16.58 31.33 -0.10
C THR A 316 -16.68 30.59 1.24
N PRO A 317 -17.88 30.52 1.85
CA PRO A 317 -18.06 29.81 3.11
C PRO A 317 -17.95 28.31 2.88
N ILE A 318 -17.14 27.63 3.70
CA ILE A 318 -16.97 26.17 3.66
C ILE A 318 -17.42 25.52 4.97
N ILE A 319 -18.02 24.33 4.85
CA ILE A 319 -18.40 23.54 6.03
C ILE A 319 -17.24 22.63 6.41
N ILE A 320 -16.81 22.73 7.67
CA ILE A 320 -15.87 21.80 8.27
C ILE A 320 -16.54 21.13 9.47
N LYS A 321 -16.79 19.84 9.35
CA LYS A 321 -17.25 19.02 10.47
C LYS A 321 -16.05 18.45 11.19
N THR A 322 -15.63 19.07 12.28
CA THR A 322 -14.55 18.52 13.11
C THR A 322 -15.14 17.61 14.18
N GLY A 323 -14.50 16.47 14.43
CA GLY A 323 -14.81 15.62 15.61
C GLY A 323 -14.25 16.19 16.92
N MET A 324 -13.71 17.42 16.89
CA MET A 324 -13.05 18.05 18.03
C MET A 324 -14.08 18.65 18.98
N ARG A 325 -13.93 18.34 20.28
CA ARG A 325 -14.71 18.95 21.35
C ARG A 325 -13.88 20.01 22.04
N LYS A 326 -14.33 21.27 22.02
CA LYS A 326 -13.78 22.33 22.89
C LYS A 326 -14.78 22.53 24.04
N PHE A 327 -14.33 22.34 25.28
CA PHE A 327 -15.17 22.48 26.48
C PHE A 327 -16.49 21.66 26.45
N GLY A 328 -16.44 20.42 25.97
CA GLY A 328 -17.58 19.49 26.05
C GLY A 328 -18.72 19.71 25.06
N LYS A 329 -18.65 20.71 24.16
CA LYS A 329 -19.56 20.84 23.01
C LYS A 329 -18.84 20.41 21.72
N ASN A 330 -19.58 19.74 20.82
CA ASN A 330 -19.09 19.50 19.46
C ASN A 330 -18.94 20.86 18.77
N ILE A 331 -17.81 21.09 18.12
CA ILE A 331 -17.64 22.26 17.26
C ILE A 331 -18.33 21.94 15.93
N GLU A 332 -19.61 22.26 15.83
CA GLU A 332 -20.24 22.48 14.53
C GLU A 332 -20.13 23.98 14.23
N THR A 333 -19.20 24.35 13.35
CA THR A 333 -19.17 25.70 12.76
C THR A 333 -20.26 25.77 11.70
N SER A 334 -21.51 25.92 12.14
CA SER A 334 -22.67 26.17 11.27
C SER A 334 -23.22 27.59 11.40
N ASN A 335 -22.59 28.49 12.16
CA ASN A 335 -23.02 29.89 12.24
C ASN A 335 -21.90 30.84 11.85
N LEU A 336 -22.03 31.41 10.65
CA LEU A 336 -21.31 32.57 10.15
C LEU A 336 -21.78 33.84 10.86
N GLU A 337 -20.84 34.56 11.47
CA GLU A 337 -20.71 36.01 11.27
C GLU A 337 -19.20 36.29 11.16
N LEU A 338 -18.71 36.44 9.93
CA LEU A 338 -17.33 36.83 9.63
C LEU A 338 -17.20 38.33 9.88
N LYS A 339 -16.85 38.73 11.11
CA LYS A 339 -16.14 39.99 11.31
C LYS A 339 -14.65 39.69 11.35
N ASP A 340 -14.00 40.12 10.27
CA ASP A 340 -12.55 40.26 10.09
C ASP A 340 -11.72 39.03 10.44
N ARG A 341 -11.41 38.22 9.43
CA ARG A 341 -10.19 37.39 9.39
C ARG A 341 -9.87 36.95 7.97
N GLU A 342 -8.68 37.34 7.52
CA GLU A 342 -8.08 37.00 6.24
C GLU A 342 -7.91 35.48 6.06
N ILE A 343 -8.25 34.98 4.88
CA ILE A 343 -7.75 33.70 4.40
C ILE A 343 -6.37 33.95 3.81
N SER A 344 -5.35 33.28 4.32
CA SER A 344 -4.00 33.32 3.74
C SER A 344 -3.71 32.01 3.03
N ILE A 345 -3.71 32.07 1.69
CA ILE A 345 -3.23 30.98 0.85
C ILE A 345 -1.70 31.11 0.78
N SER A 346 -0.99 30.26 1.52
CA SER A 346 0.47 30.13 1.38
C SER A 346 0.80 28.88 0.57
N SER A 347 1.41 29.07 -0.60
CA SER A 347 2.08 27.97 -1.29
C SER A 347 3.34 27.63 -0.50
N GLN A 348 3.44 26.44 0.09
CA GLN A 348 4.72 25.97 0.60
C GLN A 348 5.63 25.69 -0.61
N ARG A 349 6.68 26.49 -0.77
CA ARG A 349 7.85 26.15 -1.59
C ARG A 349 8.85 25.37 -0.76
#